data_AF-A0A0C3Q098-F1
#
_entry.id   AF-A0A0C3Q098-F1
#
_cell.length_a   1.000
_cell.length_b   1.000
_cell.length_c   1.000
_cell.angle_alpha   90.00
_cell.angle_beta   90.00
_cell.angle_gamma   90.00
#
_symmetry.space_group_name_H-M   'P 1'
#
loop_
_entity.id
_entity.type
_entity.pdbx_description
1 polymer ?
#
loop_
_entity_poly.entity_id
_entity_poly.type
_entity_poly.pdbx_seq_one_letter_code
_entity_poly.pdbx_strand_id
1 'polypeptide(L)'
;MQNGLGVERSLHAALQEKEGTRSARIITGAVVIMSNVIGDTVVHGNFSRFFGGFYQDEEGCPAISSTREGALHLLVDLLKEGGCEAKADPHVQAAKFRKNLWNASLAMLSCLTRTPCNAFFNDPVACQSSVHTLQTIVEELIAVGRALEYPPEYLRDPAAFVEHYRLKHHLEETAGIKPSTLLDVEAGRPFELEVILGEVVRLGKKLDIPIPTLQMMYNALNIVQRQFVLAAAKK
;
A
#
# COMPACT_ATOMS: atom_id res chain seq x y z
N MET A 1 10.56 3.53 -0.09
CA MET A 1 10.08 2.17 0.25
C MET A 1 8.96 2.16 1.30
N GLN A 2 8.36 3.32 1.66
CA GLN A 2 7.23 3.37 2.61
C GLN A 2 5.94 2.78 2.00
N ASN A 3 4.99 2.36 2.84
CA ASN A 3 3.68 1.94 2.39
C ASN A 3 2.88 3.09 1.78
N GLY A 4 1.84 2.74 1.02
CA GLY A 4 0.92 3.70 0.45
C GLY A 4 1.44 4.37 -0.82
N LEU A 5 0.74 5.43 -1.18
CA LEU A 5 0.82 6.14 -2.44
C LEU A 5 1.14 7.62 -2.17
N GLY A 6 1.75 8.30 -3.15
CA GLY A 6 2.06 9.73 -3.05
C GLY A 6 3.16 10.11 -2.04
N VAL A 7 3.78 9.15 -1.35
CA VAL A 7 4.82 9.38 -0.33
C VAL A 7 6.07 10.09 -0.87
N GLU A 8 6.28 10.03 -2.19
CA GLU A 8 7.40 10.68 -2.86
C GLU A 8 7.21 12.20 -3.00
N ARG A 9 5.97 12.72 -2.99
CA ARG A 9 5.67 14.10 -3.39
C ARG A 9 6.42 15.15 -2.57
N SER A 10 6.46 15.00 -1.24
CA SER A 10 7.15 15.95 -0.38
C SER A 10 8.66 15.96 -0.61
N LEU A 11 9.26 14.78 -0.82
CA LEU A 11 10.69 14.67 -1.15
C LEU A 11 10.96 15.24 -2.54
N HIS A 12 10.09 14.97 -3.51
CA HIS A 12 10.21 15.51 -4.86
C HIS A 12 10.19 17.04 -4.85
N ALA A 13 9.20 17.65 -4.19
CA ALA A 13 9.08 19.10 -4.07
C ALA A 13 10.34 19.73 -3.44
N ALA A 14 10.82 19.16 -2.32
CA ALA A 14 12.03 19.64 -1.66
C ALA A 14 13.29 19.54 -2.55
N LEU A 15 13.40 18.51 -3.39
CA LEU A 15 14.51 18.36 -4.34
C LEU A 15 14.44 19.38 -5.48
N GLN A 16 13.25 19.83 -5.89
CA GLN A 16 13.07 20.83 -6.95
C GLN A 16 13.37 22.26 -6.46
N GLU A 17 13.06 22.55 -5.19
CA GLU A 17 13.32 23.87 -4.59
C GLU A 17 14.82 24.12 -4.34
N LYS A 18 15.56 23.06 -3.98
CA LYS A 18 16.97 23.19 -3.60
C LYS A 18 17.89 23.26 -4.83
N GLU A 19 18.74 24.29 -4.86
CA GLU A 19 19.76 24.45 -5.89
C GLU A 19 20.72 23.25 -5.91
N GLY A 20 21.07 22.80 -7.11
CA GLY A 20 21.94 21.63 -7.32
C GLY A 20 21.24 20.27 -7.24
N THR A 21 19.97 20.18 -6.83
CA THR A 21 19.26 18.89 -6.70
C THR A 21 18.10 18.69 -7.67
N ARG A 22 17.77 19.67 -8.52
CA ARG A 22 16.67 19.56 -9.52
C ARG A 22 16.83 18.38 -10.49
N SER A 23 18.06 17.95 -10.73
CA SER A 23 18.39 16.79 -11.57
C SER A 23 18.32 15.45 -10.82
N ALA A 24 18.12 15.47 -9.50
CA ALA A 24 17.96 14.27 -8.69
C ALA A 24 16.70 13.51 -9.13
N ARG A 25 16.75 12.19 -8.98
CA ARG A 25 15.64 11.29 -9.28
C ARG A 25 15.41 10.39 -8.08
N ILE A 26 14.15 10.11 -7.80
CA ILE A 26 13.75 9.27 -6.68
C ILE A 26 13.56 7.86 -7.21
N ILE A 27 14.32 6.91 -6.66
CA ILE A 27 13.98 5.49 -6.78
C ILE A 27 12.95 5.20 -5.71
N THR A 28 11.75 4.82 -6.15
CA THR A 28 10.69 4.32 -5.28
C THR A 28 10.51 2.82 -5.48
N GLY A 29 9.74 2.18 -4.60
CA GLY A 29 9.37 0.79 -4.79
C GLY A 29 8.34 0.27 -3.81
N ALA A 30 7.67 -0.79 -4.24
CA ALA A 30 6.78 -1.61 -3.43
C ALA A 30 7.58 -2.75 -2.79
N VAL A 31 7.63 -2.77 -1.46
CA VAL A 31 8.22 -3.88 -0.69
C VAL A 31 7.09 -4.77 -0.19
N VAL A 32 7.10 -6.05 -0.52
CA VAL A 32 6.21 -7.05 0.09
C VAL A 32 7.05 -7.90 1.03
N ILE A 33 6.79 -7.76 2.33
CA ILE A 33 7.58 -8.38 3.38
C ILE A 33 6.65 -8.68 4.56
N MET A 34 6.91 -9.77 5.26
CA MET A 34 6.25 -10.09 6.52
C MET A 34 7.28 -9.93 7.62
N SER A 35 7.32 -8.78 8.26
CA SER A 35 8.20 -8.53 9.38
C SER A 35 7.47 -7.78 10.48
N ASN A 36 7.81 -8.11 11.72
CA ASN A 36 7.26 -7.47 12.91
C ASN A 36 8.40 -7.16 13.88
N VAL A 37 8.23 -6.08 14.64
CA VAL A 37 9.11 -5.74 15.76
C VAL A 37 8.40 -6.16 17.05
N ILE A 38 9.03 -7.04 17.83
CA ILE A 38 8.53 -7.50 19.13
C ILE A 38 9.60 -7.14 20.17
N GLY A 39 9.35 -6.09 20.95
CA GLY A 39 10.34 -5.53 21.86
C GLY A 39 11.55 -4.98 21.09
N ASP A 40 12.73 -5.54 21.36
CA ASP A 40 14.00 -5.24 20.68
C ASP A 40 14.33 -6.22 19.54
N THR A 41 13.43 -7.16 19.25
CA THR A 41 13.65 -8.23 18.28
C THR A 41 12.87 -7.97 16.99
N VAL A 42 13.54 -8.11 15.84
CA VAL A 42 12.88 -8.14 14.52
C VAL A 42 12.61 -9.60 14.15
N VAL A 43 11.33 -9.96 14.01
CA VAL A 43 10.92 -11.26 13.50
C VAL A 43 10.64 -11.12 12.01
N HIS A 44 11.31 -11.94 11.21
CA HIS A 44 11.22 -11.92 9.76
C HIS A 44 10.56 -13.19 9.23
N GLY A 45 9.64 -13.03 8.29
CA GLY A 45 9.06 -14.11 7.51
C GLY A 45 10.05 -14.66 6.48
N ASN A 46 9.62 -15.70 5.78
CA ASN A 46 10.44 -16.46 4.85
C ASN A 46 10.55 -15.85 3.44
N PHE A 47 9.95 -14.69 3.18
CA PHE A 47 10.04 -14.04 1.88
C PHE A 47 10.15 -12.51 1.98
N SER A 48 10.81 -11.92 0.99
CA SER A 48 10.80 -10.49 0.72
C SER A 48 10.82 -10.24 -0.79
N ARG A 49 10.01 -9.29 -1.24
CA ARG A 49 9.94 -8.89 -2.64
C ARG A 49 10.08 -7.38 -2.77
N PHE A 50 10.83 -6.92 -3.76
CA PHE A 50 10.98 -5.51 -4.10
C PHE A 50 10.70 -5.26 -5.58
N PHE A 51 9.77 -4.35 -5.85
CA PHE A 51 9.50 -3.84 -7.19
C PHE A 51 9.88 -2.37 -7.21
N GLY A 52 11.00 -2.02 -7.85
CA GLY A 52 11.59 -0.69 -7.81
C GLY A 52 11.64 0.00 -9.15
N GLY A 53 11.56 1.32 -9.16
CA GLY A 53 11.65 2.11 -10.38
C GLY A 53 11.72 3.60 -10.07
N PHE A 54 11.81 4.41 -11.11
CA PHE A 54 11.83 5.85 -10.95
C PHE A 54 10.43 6.40 -10.70
N TYR A 55 10.31 7.24 -9.68
CA TYR A 55 9.10 8.02 -9.43
C TYR A 55 8.82 8.94 -10.61
N GLN A 56 7.54 8.98 -11.03
CA GLN A 56 7.04 9.89 -12.06
C GLN A 56 5.99 10.79 -11.38
N ASP A 57 6.12 12.10 -11.55
CA ASP A 57 5.09 13.03 -11.09
C ASP A 57 3.98 13.16 -12.16
N GLU A 58 3.12 14.17 -12.01
CA GLU A 58 2.00 14.39 -12.94
C GLU A 58 2.44 14.91 -14.31
N GLU A 59 3.64 15.48 -14.41
CA GLU A 59 4.28 15.91 -15.66
C GLU A 59 5.02 14.72 -16.33
N GLY A 60 5.07 13.57 -15.65
CA GLY A 60 5.71 12.36 -16.10
C GLY A 60 7.17 12.24 -15.63
N CYS A 61 7.90 11.33 -16.24
CA CYS A 61 9.33 11.17 -15.95
C CYS A 61 10.16 11.76 -17.09
N PRO A 62 11.03 12.75 -16.82
CA PRO A 62 12.02 13.17 -17.80
C PRO A 62 12.89 11.98 -18.20
N ALA A 63 13.45 12.00 -19.41
CA ALA A 63 14.34 10.96 -19.91
C ALA A 63 15.39 10.56 -18.86
N ILE A 64 15.40 9.28 -18.48
CA ILE A 64 16.35 8.72 -17.54
C ILE A 64 17.63 8.39 -18.32
N SER A 65 18.78 8.89 -17.84
CA SER A 65 20.07 8.58 -18.46
C SER A 65 20.50 7.14 -18.16
N SER A 66 21.28 6.54 -19.04
CA SER A 66 21.84 5.19 -18.87
C SER A 66 22.57 5.02 -17.52
N THR A 67 23.29 6.04 -17.05
CA THR A 67 23.94 6.04 -15.73
C THR A 67 22.93 5.87 -14.59
N ARG A 68 21.76 6.51 -14.68
CA ARG A 68 20.71 6.40 -13.66
C ARG A 68 20.03 5.04 -13.73
N GLU A 69 19.76 4.52 -14.92
CA GLU A 69 19.29 3.13 -15.08
C GLU A 69 20.26 2.14 -14.44
N GLY A 70 21.57 2.34 -14.62
CA GLY A 70 22.62 1.57 -13.96
C GLY A 70 22.54 1.62 -12.44
N ALA A 71 22.19 2.76 -11.84
CA ALA A 71 22.02 2.88 -10.39
C ALA A 71 20.79 2.10 -9.87
N LEU A 72 19.69 2.07 -10.63
CA LEU A 72 18.52 1.24 -10.29
C LEU A 72 18.86 -0.25 -10.37
N HIS A 73 19.57 -0.68 -11.43
CA HIS A 73 19.98 -2.07 -11.57
C HIS A 73 20.97 -2.49 -10.49
N LEU A 74 21.94 -1.64 -10.14
CA LEU A 74 22.85 -1.88 -9.02
C LEU A 74 22.08 -2.10 -7.71
N LEU A 75 21.09 -1.26 -7.40
CA LEU A 75 20.24 -1.44 -6.22
C LEU A 75 19.50 -2.79 -6.25
N VAL A 76 18.90 -3.13 -7.41
CA VAL A 76 18.17 -4.38 -7.57
C VAL A 76 19.08 -5.60 -7.39
N ASP A 77 20.29 -5.56 -7.93
CA ASP A 77 21.23 -6.67 -7.83
C ASP A 77 21.78 -6.83 -6.41
N LEU A 78 22.09 -5.73 -5.72
CA LEU A 78 22.45 -5.77 -4.29
C LEU A 78 21.33 -6.38 -3.43
N LEU A 79 20.06 -6.06 -3.72
CA LEU A 79 18.94 -6.66 -3.00
C LEU A 79 18.81 -8.16 -3.29
N LYS A 80 19.04 -8.60 -4.53
CA LYS A 80 19.05 -10.04 -4.88
C LYS A 80 20.18 -10.79 -4.17
N GLU A 81 21.39 -10.22 -4.15
CA GLU A 81 22.52 -10.78 -3.41
C GLU A 81 22.22 -10.90 -1.91
N GLY A 82 21.43 -9.97 -1.36
CA GLY A 82 20.90 -10.02 0.01
C GLY A 82 19.72 -10.99 0.23
N GLY A 83 19.31 -11.77 -0.78
CA GLY A 83 18.23 -12.76 -0.68
C GLY A 83 16.81 -12.22 -0.90
N CYS A 84 16.66 -10.97 -1.37
CA CYS A 84 15.36 -10.42 -1.75
C CYS A 84 15.01 -10.76 -3.20
N GLU A 85 13.76 -11.16 -3.46
CA GLU A 85 13.26 -11.21 -4.84
C GLU A 85 13.06 -9.76 -5.34
N ALA A 86 14.05 -9.21 -6.03
CA ALA A 86 14.02 -7.81 -6.49
C ALA A 86 13.93 -7.69 -8.01
N LYS A 87 13.11 -6.74 -8.49
CA LYS A 87 12.92 -6.44 -9.91
C LYS A 87 12.83 -4.93 -10.14
N ALA A 88 13.49 -4.46 -11.20
CA ALA A 88 13.23 -3.15 -11.79
C ALA A 88 11.90 -3.18 -12.57
N ASP A 89 11.00 -2.26 -12.26
CA ASP A 89 9.67 -2.16 -12.84
C ASP A 89 9.46 -0.75 -13.43
N PRO A 90 9.28 -0.62 -14.76
CA PRO A 90 9.02 0.67 -15.40
C PRO A 90 7.68 1.28 -14.97
N HIS A 91 6.74 0.47 -14.47
CA HIS A 91 5.45 0.88 -13.95
C HIS A 91 5.42 0.80 -12.40
N VAL A 92 6.49 1.24 -11.73
CA VAL A 92 6.63 1.14 -10.27
C VAL A 92 5.45 1.73 -9.49
N GLN A 93 4.83 2.81 -9.96
CA GLN A 93 3.64 3.39 -9.32
C GLN A 93 2.42 2.46 -9.43
N ALA A 94 2.24 1.76 -10.56
CA ALA A 94 1.24 0.71 -10.71
C ALA A 94 1.56 -0.50 -9.82
N ALA A 95 2.85 -0.87 -9.67
CA ALA A 95 3.28 -1.92 -8.74
C ALA A 95 2.96 -1.56 -7.28
N LYS A 96 3.21 -0.31 -6.89
CA LYS A 96 2.80 0.23 -5.57
C LYS A 96 1.29 0.23 -5.41
N PHE A 97 0.54 0.63 -6.43
CA PHE A 97 -0.92 0.60 -6.43
C PHE A 97 -1.47 -0.82 -6.23
N ARG A 98 -0.94 -1.79 -6.97
CA ARG A 98 -1.27 -3.22 -6.83
C ARG A 98 -1.04 -3.72 -5.41
N LYS A 99 0.08 -3.36 -4.79
CA LYS A 99 0.33 -3.69 -3.37
C LYS A 99 -0.68 -2.97 -2.47
N ASN A 100 -0.96 -1.70 -2.77
CA ASN A 100 -1.90 -0.91 -1.99
C ASN A 100 -3.34 -1.44 -2.06
N LEU A 101 -3.71 -2.26 -3.05
CA LEU A 101 -4.99 -2.98 -3.05
C LEU A 101 -5.18 -3.78 -1.76
N TRP A 102 -4.14 -4.48 -1.27
CA TRP A 102 -4.20 -5.19 0.01
C TRP A 102 -4.33 -4.25 1.21
N ASN A 103 -3.50 -3.21 1.25
CA ASN A 103 -3.48 -2.28 2.37
C ASN A 103 -4.79 -1.46 2.47
N ALA A 104 -5.30 -0.95 1.35
CA ALA A 104 -6.50 -0.13 1.31
C ALA A 104 -7.81 -0.95 1.39
N SER A 105 -7.75 -2.28 1.25
CA SER A 105 -8.91 -3.17 1.45
C SER A 105 -8.81 -3.92 2.77
N LEU A 106 -8.23 -5.12 2.76
CA LEU A 106 -8.16 -6.05 3.88
C LEU A 106 -7.56 -5.42 5.13
N ALA A 107 -6.47 -4.65 4.99
CA ALA A 107 -5.85 -4.03 6.16
C ALA A 107 -6.69 -2.90 6.76
N MET A 108 -7.29 -2.03 5.95
CA MET A 108 -8.15 -0.95 6.45
C MET A 108 -9.49 -1.46 6.99
N LEU A 109 -10.09 -2.48 6.35
CA LEU A 109 -11.27 -3.14 6.89
C LEU A 109 -10.96 -3.78 8.25
N SER A 110 -9.79 -4.42 8.38
CA SER A 110 -9.31 -4.99 9.64
C SER A 110 -9.13 -3.94 10.73
N CYS A 111 -8.63 -2.76 10.38
CA CYS A 111 -8.55 -1.62 11.31
C CYS A 111 -9.94 -1.14 11.74
N LEU A 112 -10.89 -1.09 10.81
CA LEU A 112 -12.25 -0.60 11.07
C LEU A 112 -13.03 -1.55 11.97
N THR A 113 -12.92 -2.86 11.75
CA THR A 113 -13.61 -3.88 12.55
C THR A 113 -12.85 -4.26 13.82
N ARG A 114 -11.57 -3.88 13.93
CA ARG A 114 -10.63 -4.33 14.97
C ARG A 114 -10.51 -5.86 15.04
N THR A 115 -10.59 -6.52 13.89
CA THR A 115 -10.44 -7.98 13.79
C THR A 115 -9.32 -8.33 12.82
N PRO A 116 -8.54 -9.39 13.08
CA PRO A 116 -7.53 -9.85 12.13
C PRO A 116 -8.19 -10.33 10.82
N CYS A 117 -7.45 -10.30 9.70
CA CYS A 117 -8.03 -10.56 8.38
C CYS A 117 -8.67 -11.96 8.23
N ASN A 118 -8.18 -12.96 8.97
CA ASN A 118 -8.75 -14.31 8.93
C ASN A 118 -10.17 -14.38 9.52
N ALA A 119 -10.54 -13.45 10.42
CA ALA A 119 -11.90 -13.39 10.96
C ALA A 119 -12.95 -13.11 9.86
N PHE A 120 -12.55 -12.52 8.74
CA PHE A 120 -13.44 -12.25 7.61
C PHE A 120 -13.90 -13.51 6.88
N PHE A 121 -13.18 -14.63 7.00
CA PHE A 121 -13.44 -15.82 6.18
C PHE A 121 -13.69 -17.09 7.02
N ASN A 122 -13.41 -17.06 8.32
CA ASN A 122 -13.51 -18.22 9.20
C ASN A 122 -14.93 -18.53 9.71
N ASP A 123 -15.88 -17.60 9.54
CA ASP A 123 -17.30 -17.80 9.87
C ASP A 123 -18.15 -17.64 8.59
N PRO A 124 -19.10 -18.55 8.29
CA PRO A 124 -19.89 -18.47 7.06
C PRO A 124 -20.69 -17.17 6.90
N VAL A 125 -21.23 -16.61 7.99
CA VAL A 125 -22.04 -15.38 7.96
C VAL A 125 -21.14 -14.16 7.76
N ALA A 126 -20.03 -14.09 8.50
CA ALA A 126 -19.02 -13.05 8.33
C ALA A 126 -18.41 -13.09 6.92
N CYS A 127 -18.17 -14.29 6.37
CA CYS A 127 -17.63 -14.51 5.04
C CYS A 127 -18.53 -13.91 3.96
N GLN A 128 -19.85 -14.17 4.01
CA GLN A 128 -20.80 -13.60 3.07
C GLN A 128 -20.75 -12.05 3.07
N SER A 129 -20.74 -11.44 4.26
CA SER A 129 -20.71 -9.98 4.42
C SER A 129 -19.36 -9.38 3.99
N SER A 130 -18.26 -10.04 4.35
CA SER A 130 -16.90 -9.56 4.09
C SER A 130 -16.55 -9.68 2.61
N VAL A 131 -16.95 -10.75 1.94
CA VAL A 131 -16.69 -10.94 0.50
C VAL A 131 -17.31 -9.82 -0.31
N HIS A 132 -18.60 -9.52 -0.08
CA HIS A 132 -19.27 -8.43 -0.81
C HIS A 132 -18.60 -7.08 -0.54
N THR A 133 -18.36 -6.76 0.74
CA THR A 133 -17.71 -5.50 1.13
C THR A 133 -16.32 -5.35 0.51
N LEU A 134 -15.50 -6.40 0.53
CA LEU A 134 -14.15 -6.39 -0.03
C LEU A 134 -14.17 -6.27 -1.55
N GLN A 135 -15.11 -6.94 -2.24
CA GLN A 135 -15.28 -6.80 -3.69
C GLN A 135 -15.61 -5.36 -4.04
N THR A 136 -16.59 -4.73 -3.39
CA THR A 136 -16.94 -3.32 -3.63
C THR A 136 -15.77 -2.37 -3.37
N ILE A 137 -15.02 -2.57 -2.27
CA ILE A 137 -13.83 -1.77 -1.98
C ILE A 137 -12.79 -1.90 -3.10
N VAL A 138 -12.54 -3.12 -3.58
CA VAL A 138 -11.55 -3.40 -4.63
C VAL A 138 -12.03 -2.90 -5.99
N GLU A 139 -13.33 -2.95 -6.28
CA GLU A 139 -13.94 -2.33 -7.48
C GLU A 139 -13.67 -0.83 -7.54
N GLU A 140 -13.92 -0.11 -6.45
CA GLU A 140 -13.65 1.34 -6.36
C GLU A 140 -12.14 1.64 -6.50
N LEU A 141 -11.27 0.83 -5.89
CA LEU A 141 -9.82 0.95 -6.07
C LEU A 141 -9.42 0.75 -7.54
N ILE A 142 -9.94 -0.28 -8.21
CA ILE A 142 -9.65 -0.55 -9.62
C ILE A 142 -10.16 0.58 -10.51
N ALA A 143 -11.32 1.17 -10.21
CA ALA A 143 -11.83 2.31 -10.97
C ALA A 143 -10.83 3.48 -10.95
N VAL A 144 -10.26 3.80 -9.78
CA VAL A 144 -9.18 4.80 -9.65
C VAL A 144 -7.93 4.36 -10.43
N GLY A 145 -7.52 3.09 -10.31
CA GLY A 145 -6.35 2.57 -11.04
C GLY A 145 -6.51 2.61 -12.56
N ARG A 146 -7.71 2.37 -13.08
CA ARG A 146 -8.04 2.49 -14.52
C ARG A 146 -8.00 3.93 -14.99
N ALA A 147 -8.53 4.87 -14.19
CA ALA A 147 -8.49 6.29 -14.50
C ALA A 147 -7.06 6.87 -14.49
N LEU A 148 -6.13 6.21 -13.79
CA LEU A 148 -4.69 6.48 -13.83
C LEU A 148 -3.95 5.75 -14.96
N GLU A 149 -4.67 5.06 -15.85
CA GLU A 149 -4.13 4.33 -16.98
C GLU A 149 -3.10 3.25 -16.58
N TYR A 150 -3.22 2.70 -15.38
CA TYR A 150 -2.34 1.61 -14.96
C TYR A 150 -2.57 0.35 -15.80
N PRO A 151 -1.50 -0.37 -16.18
CA PRO A 151 -1.65 -1.55 -17.03
C PRO A 151 -2.53 -2.63 -16.37
N PRO A 152 -3.39 -3.33 -17.13
CA PRO A 152 -4.37 -4.27 -16.59
C PRO A 152 -3.78 -5.36 -15.68
N GLU A 153 -2.54 -5.79 -15.93
CA GLU A 153 -1.84 -6.79 -15.12
C GLU A 153 -1.59 -6.35 -13.66
N TYR A 154 -1.62 -5.05 -13.37
CA TYR A 154 -1.54 -4.49 -12.02
C TYR A 154 -2.91 -4.37 -11.35
N LEU A 155 -3.99 -4.38 -12.12
CA LEU A 155 -5.37 -4.19 -11.67
C LEU A 155 -6.08 -5.54 -11.57
N ARG A 156 -5.81 -6.26 -10.47
CA ARG A 156 -6.39 -7.59 -10.23
C ARG A 156 -7.91 -7.50 -10.11
N ASP A 157 -8.63 -8.33 -10.85
CA ASP A 157 -10.09 -8.48 -10.75
C ASP A 157 -10.58 -8.59 -9.29
N PRO A 158 -11.67 -7.90 -8.88
CA PRO A 158 -12.15 -7.89 -7.50
C PRO A 158 -12.50 -9.28 -6.96
N ALA A 159 -13.21 -10.10 -7.73
CA ALA A 159 -13.58 -11.44 -7.29
C ALA A 159 -12.35 -12.33 -7.16
N ALA A 160 -11.45 -12.29 -8.14
CA ALA A 160 -10.19 -13.03 -8.08
C ALA A 160 -9.27 -12.55 -6.94
N PHE A 161 -9.29 -11.25 -6.62
CA PHE A 161 -8.57 -10.69 -5.49
C PHE A 161 -9.07 -11.26 -4.16
N VAL A 162 -10.40 -11.21 -3.93
CA VAL A 162 -10.99 -11.70 -2.68
C VAL A 162 -10.83 -13.22 -2.55
N GLU A 163 -11.06 -13.95 -3.64
CA GLU A 163 -10.93 -15.42 -3.66
C GLU A 163 -9.50 -15.86 -3.37
N HIS A 164 -8.49 -15.16 -3.90
CA HIS A 164 -7.09 -15.45 -3.60
C HIS A 164 -6.79 -15.46 -2.09
N TYR A 165 -7.33 -14.49 -1.36
CA TYR A 165 -7.10 -14.40 0.07
C TYR A 165 -7.98 -15.34 0.86
N ARG A 166 -9.24 -15.53 0.46
CA ARG A 166 -10.12 -16.55 1.05
C ARG A 166 -9.48 -17.95 0.99
N LEU A 167 -8.93 -18.35 -0.16
CA LEU A 167 -8.24 -19.64 -0.31
C LEU A 167 -6.96 -19.73 0.53
N LYS A 168 -6.16 -18.65 0.58
CA LYS A 168 -4.96 -18.61 1.43
C LYS A 168 -5.27 -18.69 2.92
N HIS A 169 -6.45 -18.26 3.36
CA HIS A 169 -6.90 -18.47 4.74
C HIS A 169 -7.14 -19.95 5.04
N HIS A 170 -7.64 -20.72 4.08
CA HIS A 170 -7.86 -22.16 4.24
C HIS A 170 -6.56 -22.98 4.28
N LEU A 171 -5.42 -22.40 3.88
CA LEU A 171 -4.12 -23.09 3.78
C LEU A 171 -3.22 -22.93 5.02
N GLU A 172 -3.72 -22.40 6.15
CA GLU A 172 -2.96 -22.11 7.39
C GLU A 172 -1.77 -21.12 7.26
N GLU A 173 -1.23 -20.89 6.06
CA GLU A 173 -0.16 -19.93 5.75
C GLU A 173 -0.47 -18.47 6.14
N THR A 174 -1.74 -18.17 6.43
CA THR A 174 -2.21 -16.83 6.79
C THR A 174 -3.06 -16.78 8.08
N ALA A 175 -3.03 -17.84 8.89
CA ALA A 175 -3.75 -17.90 10.15
C ALA A 175 -3.28 -16.75 11.09
N GLY A 176 -4.17 -15.80 11.39
CA GLY A 176 -3.89 -14.70 12.30
C GLY A 176 -3.07 -13.54 11.72
N ILE A 177 -3.00 -13.36 10.39
CA ILE A 177 -2.35 -12.17 9.81
C ILE A 177 -3.02 -10.90 10.36
N LYS A 178 -2.27 -10.19 11.19
CA LYS A 178 -2.55 -8.82 11.61
C LYS A 178 -1.76 -7.86 10.72
N PRO A 179 -2.43 -7.01 9.94
CA PRO A 179 -1.76 -5.93 9.22
C PRO A 179 -1.04 -4.99 10.19
N SER A 180 0.06 -4.38 9.76
CA SER A 180 0.79 -3.39 10.58
C SER A 180 -0.09 -2.25 11.06
N THR A 181 -1.01 -1.78 10.22
CA THR A 181 -1.98 -0.73 10.57
C THR A 181 -2.94 -1.17 11.68
N LEU A 182 -3.33 -2.45 11.74
CA LEU A 182 -4.14 -2.96 12.86
C LEU A 182 -3.32 -2.94 14.16
N LEU A 183 -2.05 -3.33 14.11
CA LEU A 183 -1.17 -3.29 15.28
C LEU A 183 -1.01 -1.86 15.82
N ASP A 184 -0.91 -0.86 14.94
CA ASP A 184 -0.89 0.55 15.34
C ASP A 184 -2.21 0.99 15.98
N VAL A 185 -3.36 0.57 15.41
CA VAL A 185 -4.68 0.85 16.00
C VAL A 185 -4.85 0.20 17.37
N GLU A 186 -4.43 -1.06 17.54
CA GLU A 186 -4.45 -1.76 18.83
C GLU A 186 -3.55 -1.08 19.86
N ALA A 187 -2.40 -0.54 19.43
CA ALA A 187 -1.49 0.22 20.27
C ALA A 187 -1.90 1.68 20.51
N GLY A 188 -3.00 2.15 19.91
CA GLY A 188 -3.46 3.53 20.01
C GLY A 188 -2.49 4.56 19.43
N ARG A 189 -1.70 4.17 18.41
CA ARG A 189 -0.74 5.04 17.74
C ARG A 189 -1.29 5.60 16.43
N PRO A 190 -0.83 6.78 16.00
CA PRO A 190 -1.09 7.23 14.64
C PRO A 190 -0.62 6.18 13.62
N PHE A 191 -1.44 5.89 12.62
CA PHE A 191 -1.16 4.88 11.59
C PHE A 191 -1.15 5.47 10.18
N GLU A 192 -0.75 4.69 9.18
CA GLU A 192 -0.52 5.11 7.77
C GLU A 192 -1.82 5.39 6.96
N LEU A 193 -2.85 5.98 7.57
CA LEU A 193 -4.15 6.24 6.95
C LEU A 193 -4.05 7.12 5.69
N GLU A 194 -3.31 8.23 5.79
CA GLU A 194 -3.26 9.25 4.74
C GLU A 194 -2.62 8.77 3.44
N VAL A 195 -1.61 7.91 3.54
CA VAL A 195 -0.85 7.43 2.39
C VAL A 195 -1.46 6.17 1.79
N ILE A 196 -2.13 5.33 2.60
CA ILE A 196 -2.78 4.11 2.12
C ILE A 196 -4.16 4.41 1.53
N LEU A 197 -5.04 5.07 2.30
CA LEU A 197 -6.45 5.27 1.94
C LEU A 197 -6.75 6.74 1.59
N GLY A 198 -6.18 7.69 2.33
CA GLY A 198 -6.35 9.12 2.05
C GLY A 198 -5.87 9.52 0.65
N GLU A 199 -4.80 8.90 0.15
CA GLU A 199 -4.31 9.12 -1.20
C GLU A 199 -5.32 8.68 -2.26
N VAL A 200 -5.89 7.50 -2.10
CA VAL A 200 -6.90 6.97 -3.02
C VAL A 200 -8.13 7.88 -3.03
N VAL A 201 -8.55 8.37 -1.85
CA VAL A 201 -9.65 9.34 -1.73
C VAL A 201 -9.35 10.65 -2.47
N ARG A 202 -8.15 11.20 -2.31
CA ARG A 202 -7.72 12.40 -3.02
C ARG A 202 -7.65 12.19 -4.53
N LEU A 203 -7.18 11.03 -4.99
CA LEU A 203 -7.14 10.65 -6.40
C LEU A 203 -8.54 10.49 -6.98
N GLY A 204 -9.44 9.79 -6.29
CA GLY A 204 -10.84 9.64 -6.73
C GLY A 204 -11.52 11.00 -6.90
N LYS A 205 -11.35 11.93 -5.96
CA LYS A 205 -11.86 13.29 -6.09
C LYS A 205 -11.22 14.05 -7.27
N LYS A 206 -9.90 13.93 -7.46
CA LYS A 206 -9.18 14.63 -8.55
C LYS A 206 -9.63 14.14 -9.93
N LEU A 207 -9.91 12.85 -10.06
CA LEU A 207 -10.26 12.18 -11.30
C LEU A 207 -11.78 12.08 -11.52
N ASP A 208 -12.58 12.67 -10.63
CA ASP A 208 -14.05 12.59 -10.63
C ASP A 208 -14.59 11.14 -10.66
N ILE A 209 -13.92 10.24 -9.92
CA ILE A 209 -14.32 8.83 -9.80
C ILE A 209 -15.13 8.63 -8.52
N PRO A 210 -16.38 8.14 -8.60
CA PRO A 210 -17.18 7.85 -7.42
C PRO A 210 -16.59 6.67 -6.64
N ILE A 211 -16.25 6.93 -5.38
CA ILE A 211 -15.67 5.95 -4.45
C ILE A 211 -16.33 6.01 -3.06
N PRO A 212 -17.68 5.90 -2.98
CA PRO A 212 -18.42 6.14 -1.74
C PRO A 212 -18.01 5.21 -0.59
N THR A 213 -17.68 3.95 -0.86
CA THR A 213 -17.31 2.96 0.15
C THR A 213 -15.96 3.30 0.76
N LEU A 214 -14.96 3.58 -0.09
CA LEU A 214 -13.63 4.04 0.35
C LEU A 214 -13.71 5.36 1.11
N GLN A 215 -14.54 6.30 0.65
CA GLN A 215 -14.73 7.60 1.30
C GLN A 215 -15.34 7.43 2.71
N MET A 216 -16.35 6.57 2.85
CA MET A 216 -16.94 6.23 4.15
C MET A 216 -15.91 5.59 5.08
N MET A 217 -15.17 4.57 4.59
CA MET A 217 -14.14 3.89 5.36
C MET A 217 -13.04 4.87 5.81
N TYR A 218 -12.59 5.76 4.93
CA TYR A 218 -11.62 6.81 5.26
C TYR A 218 -12.14 7.73 6.36
N ASN A 219 -13.38 8.23 6.24
CA ASN A 219 -13.96 9.14 7.21
C ASN A 219 -14.08 8.49 8.60
N ALA A 220 -14.53 7.23 8.67
CA ALA A 220 -14.63 6.48 9.91
C ALA A 220 -13.25 6.27 10.57
N LEU A 221 -12.26 5.82 9.79
CA LEU A 221 -10.90 5.61 10.29
C LEU A 221 -10.19 6.92 10.65
N ASN A 222 -10.50 8.02 9.97
CA ASN A 222 -9.95 9.32 10.30
C ASN A 222 -10.41 9.79 11.68
N ILE A 223 -11.67 9.56 12.06
CA ILE A 223 -12.15 9.85 13.42
C ILE A 223 -11.27 9.13 14.46
N VAL A 224 -10.96 7.85 14.23
CA VAL A 224 -10.08 7.05 15.09
C VAL A 224 -8.66 7.63 15.11
N GLN A 225 -8.07 7.89 13.95
CA GLN A 225 -6.73 8.48 13.81
C GLN A 225 -6.62 9.82 14.55
N ARG A 226 -7.63 10.68 14.46
CA ARG A 226 -7.64 11.99 15.13
C ARG A 226 -7.55 11.83 16.65
N GLN A 227 -8.19 10.81 17.24
CA GLN A 227 -8.05 10.54 18.67
C GLN A 227 -6.60 10.18 19.04
N PHE A 228 -5.94 9.33 18.23
CA PHE A 228 -4.56 8.93 18.48
C PHE A 228 -3.57 10.08 18.33
N VAL A 229 -3.72 10.92 17.31
CA VAL A 229 -2.89 12.11 17.11
C VAL A 229 -3.04 13.09 18.28
N LEU A 230 -4.27 13.37 18.72
CA LEU A 230 -4.52 14.25 19.86
C LEU A 230 -3.96 13.69 21.17
N ALA A 231 -4.02 12.37 21.37
CA ALA A 231 -3.43 11.73 22.54
C ALA A 231 -1.90 11.78 22.52
N ALA A 232 -1.28 11.59 21.35
CA ALA A 232 0.17 11.68 21.18
C ALA A 232 0.71 13.09 21.42
N ALA A 233 -0.02 14.13 21.01
CA ALA A 233 0.38 15.53 21.21
C ALA A 233 0.33 16.00 22.68
N LYS A 234 -0.30 15.23 23.58
CA LYS A 234 -0.38 15.52 25.02
C LYS A 234 0.74 14.86 25.84
N LYS A 235 1.53 13.98 25.23
CA LYS A 235 2.68 13.32 25.86
C LYS A 235 3.94 14.12 25.60
#